data_AF-A0A7C6S7Q2-F1
#
_entry.id   AF-A0A7C6S7Q2-F1
#
_cell.length_a   1.000
_cell.length_b   1.000
_cell.length_c   1.000
_cell.angle_alpha   90.00
_cell.angle_beta   90.00
_cell.angle_gamma   90.00
#
_symmetry.space_group_name_H-M   'P 1'
#
loop_
_entity.id
_entity.type
_entity.pdbx_description
1 polymer ?
#
loop_
_entity_poly.entity_id
_entity_poly.type
_entity_poly.pdbx_seq_one_letter_code
_entity_poly.pdbx_strand_id
1 'polypeptide(L)'
;MFALLEELNPHFAAALRRRVDLSELTIISLQLTPRQAVVVTNRSIYFFRQGILAMHTKVVPLGEVKLIRVAGTDLLLEGKKGRLGKMEFGSKKDFQGQVYKKLQGLIKDWTTGRA
;
A
#
# COMPACT_ATOMS: atom_id res chain seq x y z
N MET A 1 18.65 -2.78 -3.03
CA MET A 1 17.23 -2.99 -2.66
C MET A 1 16.77 -1.78 -1.84
N PHE A 2 16.07 -0.82 -2.43
CA PHE A 2 15.46 0.28 -1.67
C PHE A 2 14.06 -0.15 -1.23
N ALA A 3 13.86 -0.33 0.07
CA ALA A 3 12.56 -0.44 0.70
C ALA A 3 12.20 0.94 1.24
N LEU A 4 11.02 1.46 0.89
CA LEU A 4 10.55 2.75 1.41
C LEU A 4 9.85 2.46 2.73
N LEU A 5 10.64 2.37 3.81
CA LEU A 5 10.16 2.00 5.13
C LEU A 5 10.20 3.23 6.04
N GLU A 6 9.07 3.90 6.14
CA GLU A 6 8.82 4.86 7.22
C GLU A 6 8.34 4.12 8.47
N GLU A 7 8.71 4.66 9.62
CA GLU A 7 8.11 4.27 10.88
C GLU A 7 6.64 4.69 10.90
N LEU A 8 5.75 3.71 11.07
CA LEU A 8 4.33 3.97 11.23
C LEU A 8 4.06 4.41 12.66
N ASN A 9 3.03 5.25 12.85
CA ASN A 9 2.56 5.50 14.21
C ASN A 9 2.18 4.17 14.93
N PRO A 10 2.21 4.14 16.27
CA PRO A 10 2.01 2.91 17.04
C PRO A 10 0.67 2.20 16.77
N HIS A 11 -0.39 2.96 16.47
CA HIS A 11 -1.70 2.40 16.17
C HIS A 11 -1.72 1.63 14.85
N PHE A 12 -1.10 2.17 13.79
CA PHE A 12 -0.97 1.48 12.51
C PHE A 12 -0.02 0.30 12.60
N ALA A 13 1.11 0.43 13.31
CA ALA A 13 2.04 -0.67 13.53
C ALA A 13 1.37 -1.85 14.27
N ALA A 14 0.58 -1.56 15.31
CA ALA A 14 -0.19 -2.58 16.02
C ALA A 14 -1.26 -3.24 15.13
N ALA A 15 -1.97 -2.45 14.31
CA ALA A 15 -2.95 -2.98 13.37
C ALA A 15 -2.31 -3.87 12.31
N LEU A 16 -1.13 -3.50 11.80
CA LEU A 16 -0.34 -4.28 10.87
C LEU A 16 0.07 -5.64 11.47
N ARG A 17 0.64 -5.64 12.68
CA ARG A 17 1.07 -6.87 13.38
C ARG A 17 -0.06 -7.87 13.62
N ARG A 18 -1.30 -7.42 13.74
CA ARG A 18 -2.48 -8.29 13.92
C ARG A 18 -2.98 -8.91 12.61
N ARG A 19 -2.53 -8.41 11.46
CA ARG A 19 -3.08 -8.74 10.13
C ARG A 19 -2.08 -9.38 9.20
N VAL A 20 -0.82 -8.96 9.27
CA VAL A 20 0.25 -9.45 8.41
C VAL A 20 0.74 -10.79 8.93
N ASP A 21 0.79 -11.77 8.03
CA ASP A 21 1.40 -13.07 8.30
C ASP A 21 2.91 -12.91 8.54
N LEU A 22 3.49 -13.70 9.45
CA LEU A 22 4.94 -13.66 9.73
C LEU A 22 5.79 -13.93 8.48
N SER A 23 5.23 -14.61 7.47
CA SER A 23 5.89 -14.92 6.20
C SER A 23 5.82 -13.78 5.17
N GLU A 24 5.07 -12.71 5.43
CA GLU A 24 4.96 -11.56 4.54
C GLU A 24 6.09 -10.54 4.75
N LEU A 25 6.89 -10.32 3.72
CA LEU A 25 7.95 -9.33 3.73
C LEU A 25 7.38 -7.95 3.41
N THR A 26 7.57 -6.98 4.30
CA THR A 26 7.18 -5.58 4.06
C THR A 26 8.18 -4.88 3.14
N ILE A 27 7.67 -4.26 2.07
CA ILE A 27 8.45 -3.63 1.01
C ILE A 27 8.28 -2.11 1.00
N ILE A 28 7.06 -1.65 1.28
CA ILE A 28 6.73 -0.23 1.45
C ILE A 28 5.95 -0.11 2.75
N SER A 29 6.33 0.85 3.58
CA SER A 29 5.59 1.28 4.75
C SER A 29 5.58 2.80 4.71
N LEU A 30 4.42 3.40 4.49
CA LEU A 30 4.31 4.84 4.27
C LEU A 30 3.13 5.40 5.05
N GLN A 31 3.39 6.38 5.90
CA GLN A 31 2.33 7.16 6.53
C GLN A 31 1.98 8.34 5.62
N LEU A 32 0.81 8.24 4.97
CA LEU A 32 0.34 9.24 4.00
C LEU A 32 -0.18 10.50 4.69
N THR A 33 -0.96 10.32 5.77
CA THR A 33 -1.50 11.39 6.60
C THR A 33 -1.47 10.95 8.07
N PRO A 34 -1.72 11.83 9.05
CA PRO A 34 -1.84 11.40 10.45
C PRO A 34 -2.90 10.31 10.68
N ARG A 35 -3.88 10.18 9.77
CA ARG A 35 -4.98 9.22 9.85
C ARG A 35 -4.95 8.15 8.78
N GLN A 36 -3.95 8.11 7.90
CA GLN A 36 -3.87 7.10 6.85
C GLN A 36 -2.44 6.60 6.67
N ALA A 37 -2.32 5.29 6.53
CA ALA A 37 -1.08 4.63 6.17
C ALA A 37 -1.32 3.56 5.12
N VAL A 38 -0.28 3.30 4.33
CA VAL A 38 -0.26 2.22 3.35
C VAL A 38 0.96 1.36 3.62
N VAL A 39 0.74 0.06 3.68
CA VAL A 39 1.81 -0.93 3.77
C VAL A 39 1.67 -1.89 2.61
N VAL A 40 2.77 -2.15 1.92
CA VAL A 40 2.84 -3.09 0.79
C VAL A 40 3.80 -4.18 1.20
N THR A 41 3.31 -5.42 1.17
CA THR A 41 4.12 -6.62 1.35
C THR A 41 4.40 -7.27 -0.01
N ASN A 42 5.13 -8.38 0.00
CA ASN A 42 5.27 -9.24 -1.17
C ASN A 42 3.96 -9.95 -1.59
N ARG A 43 2.89 -9.90 -0.78
CA ARG A 43 1.60 -10.56 -1.08
C ARG A 43 0.43 -9.59 -1.22
N SER A 44 0.38 -8.54 -0.40
CA SER A 44 -0.81 -7.72 -0.22
C SER A 44 -0.48 -6.24 -0.03
N ILE A 45 -1.47 -5.41 -0.33
CA ILE A 45 -1.49 -3.97 -0.03
C ILE A 45 -2.51 -3.75 1.09
N TYR A 46 -2.04 -3.22 2.22
CA TYR A 46 -2.82 -2.87 3.38
C TYR A 46 -3.04 -1.36 3.40
N PHE A 47 -4.29 -0.94 3.43
CA PHE A 47 -4.70 0.44 3.64
C PHE A 47 -5.25 0.58 5.05
N PHE A 48 -4.63 1.43 5.85
CA PHE A 48 -5.10 1.78 7.17
C PHE A 48 -5.72 3.17 7.13
N ARG A 49 -6.87 3.30 7.79
CA ARG A 49 -7.53 4.59 8.02
C ARG A 49 -8.06 4.66 9.44
N GLN A 50 -7.61 5.66 10.17
CA GLN A 50 -8.11 5.97 11.50
C GLN A 50 -9.43 6.74 11.36
N GLY A 51 -10.53 6.11 11.79
CA GLY A 51 -11.82 6.77 12.01
C GLY A 51 -11.85 7.43 13.39
N ILE A 52 -13.00 8.02 13.73
CA ILE A 52 -13.19 8.68 15.04
C ILE A 52 -13.20 7.66 16.18
N LEU A 53 -13.76 6.47 15.95
CA LEU A 53 -13.98 5.44 16.98
C LEU A 53 -13.18 4.15 16.76
N ALA A 54 -12.73 3.88 15.53
CA ALA A 54 -12.09 2.62 15.19
C ALA A 54 -11.07 2.75 14.07
N MET A 55 -10.15 1.77 14.01
CA MET A 55 -9.21 1.58 12.91
C MET A 55 -9.86 0.77 11.80
N HIS A 56 -9.92 1.32 10.60
CA HIS A 56 -10.36 0.60 9.41
C HIS A 56 -9.13 0.10 8.65
N THR A 57 -9.17 -1.18 8.27
CA THR A 57 -8.14 -1.81 7.45
C THR A 57 -8.79 -2.42 6.22
N LYS A 58 -8.31 -2.04 5.04
CA LYS A 58 -8.63 -2.72 3.78
C LYS A 58 -7.39 -3.45 3.29
N VAL A 59 -7.55 -4.72 2.94
CA VAL A 59 -6.47 -5.54 2.39
C VAL A 59 -6.79 -5.84 0.93
N VAL A 60 -5.82 -5.65 0.05
CA VAL A 60 -5.92 -5.91 -1.38
C VAL A 60 -4.77 -6.83 -1.78
N PRO A 61 -5.02 -8.09 -2.13
CA PRO A 61 -3.98 -8.98 -2.64
C PRO A 61 -3.33 -8.39 -3.90
N LEU A 62 -2.00 -8.47 -4.03
CA LEU A 62 -1.28 -7.91 -5.18
C LEU A 62 -1.77 -8.50 -6.51
N GLY A 63 -2.14 -9.79 -6.53
CA GLY A 63 -2.66 -10.45 -7.73
C GLY A 63 -4.00 -9.92 -8.25
N GLU A 64 -4.77 -9.23 -7.41
CA GLU A 64 -6.02 -8.58 -7.82
C GLU A 64 -5.79 -7.27 -8.57
N VAL A 65 -4.67 -6.59 -8.31
CA VAL A 65 -4.33 -5.33 -8.95
C VAL A 65 -3.93 -5.58 -10.40
N LYS A 66 -4.62 -4.90 -11.33
CA LYS A 66 -4.36 -4.99 -12.77
C LYS A 66 -3.73 -3.72 -13.33
N LEU A 67 -4.08 -2.58 -12.76
CA LEU A 67 -3.59 -1.30 -13.22
C LEU A 67 -3.36 -0.36 -12.03
N ILE A 68 -2.29 0.42 -12.14
CA ILE A 68 -2.05 1.57 -11.28
C ILE A 68 -2.13 2.81 -12.16
N ARG A 69 -2.97 3.78 -11.79
CA ARG A 69 -3.08 5.07 -12.48
C ARG A 69 -2.63 6.19 -11.58
N VAL A 70 -1.90 7.14 -12.16
CA VAL A 70 -1.57 8.40 -11.51
C VAL A 70 -2.72 9.38 -11.79
N ALA A 71 -3.30 9.97 -10.76
CA ALA A 71 -4.36 10.96 -10.87
C ALA A 71 -4.06 12.15 -9.96
N GLY A 72 -3.40 13.19 -10.50
CA GLY A 72 -2.92 14.31 -9.69
C GLY A 72 -1.92 13.84 -8.63
N THR A 73 -2.22 14.08 -7.35
CA THR A 73 -1.41 13.63 -6.20
C THR A 73 -1.75 12.22 -5.73
N ASP A 74 -2.65 11.52 -6.43
CA ASP A 74 -3.16 10.23 -5.98
C ASP A 74 -2.62 9.10 -6.86
N LEU A 75 -2.41 7.92 -6.26
CA LEU A 75 -2.31 6.67 -7.00
C LEU A 75 -3.61 5.88 -6.83
N LEU A 76 -4.21 5.52 -7.96
CA LEU A 76 -5.42 4.71 -8.04
C LEU A 76 -5.05 3.29 -8.37
N LEU A 77 -5.57 2.35 -7.59
CA LEU A 77 -5.42 0.92 -7.82
C LEU A 77 -6.72 0.36 -8.38
N GLU A 78 -6.63 -0.26 -9.54
CA GLU A 78 -7.75 -0.84 -10.28
C GLU A 78 -7.53 -2.33 -10.49
N GLY A 79 -8.60 -3.10 -10.32
CA GLY A 79 -8.67 -4.53 -10.60
C GLY A 79 -9.77 -4.83 -11.60
N LYS A 80 -10.01 -6.12 -11.85
CA LYS A 80 -11.01 -6.57 -12.85
C LYS A 80 -12.43 -6.04 -12.58
N LYS A 81 -12.79 -5.85 -11.30
CA LYS A 81 -14.13 -5.41 -10.87
C LYS A 81 -14.20 -3.90 -10.57
N GLY A 82 -13.19 -3.13 -10.98
CA GLY A 82 -13.12 -1.68 -10.75
C GLY A 82 -12.10 -1.28 -9.68
N ARG A 83 -12.37 -0.18 -8.98
CA ARG A 83 -11.40 0.46 -8.07
C ARG A 83 -11.18 -0.36 -6.80
N LEU A 84 -9.93 -0.78 -6.58
CA LEU A 84 -9.50 -1.53 -5.39
C LEU A 84 -9.02 -0.61 -4.28
N GLY A 85 -8.41 0.53 -4.61
CA GLY A 85 -7.86 1.41 -3.58
C GLY A 85 -7.40 2.75 -4.11
N LYS A 86 -7.04 3.62 -3.17
CA LYS A 86 -6.43 4.90 -3.44
C LYS A 86 -5.34 5.20 -2.40
N MET A 87 -4.20 5.68 -2.87
CA MET A 87 -3.16 6.27 -2.03
C MET A 87 -3.13 7.78 -2.29
N GLU A 88 -3.46 8.57 -1.26
CA GLU A 88 -3.48 10.04 -1.31
C GLU A 88 -2.15 10.56 -0.78
N PHE A 89 -1.27 11.05 -1.65
CA PHE A 89 0.07 11.49 -1.21
C PHE A 89 0.06 12.90 -0.61
N GLY A 90 -0.84 13.79 -1.04
CA GLY A 90 -0.91 15.16 -0.50
C GLY A 90 0.46 15.85 -0.52
N SER A 91 0.95 16.26 0.65
CA SER A 91 2.27 16.87 0.82
C SER A 91 3.45 15.92 0.54
N LYS A 92 3.22 14.60 0.51
CA LYS A 92 4.21 13.56 0.19
C LYS A 92 4.29 13.23 -1.30
N LYS A 93 3.89 14.15 -2.19
CA LYS A 93 3.86 13.93 -3.66
C LYS A 93 5.20 13.41 -4.21
N ASP A 94 6.32 13.81 -3.63
CA ASP A 94 7.66 13.40 -4.08
C ASP A 94 7.90 11.89 -3.94
N PHE A 95 7.18 11.22 -3.02
CA PHE A 95 7.23 9.76 -2.88
C PHE A 95 6.35 9.02 -3.88
N GLN A 96 5.39 9.71 -4.52
CA GLN A 96 4.41 9.10 -5.44
C GLN A 96 5.09 8.36 -6.58
N GLY A 97 6.09 8.98 -7.23
CA GLY A 97 6.81 8.38 -8.35
C GLY A 97 7.62 7.13 -7.95
N GLN A 98 8.22 7.16 -6.76
CA GLN A 98 8.99 6.03 -6.23
C GLN A 98 8.07 4.85 -5.88
N VAL A 99 6.96 5.13 -5.18
CA VAL A 99 5.95 4.14 -4.83
C VAL A 99 5.31 3.54 -6.07
N TYR A 100 4.96 4.37 -7.06
CA TYR A 100 4.41 3.91 -8.34
C TYR A 100 5.35 2.92 -9.04
N LYS A 101 6.63 3.30 -9.24
CA LYS A 101 7.61 2.44 -9.89
C LYS A 101 7.79 1.11 -9.15
N LYS A 102 7.85 1.17 -7.81
CA LYS A 102 8.04 -0.04 -6.99
C LYS A 102 6.83 -0.96 -7.07
N LEU A 103 5.62 -0.43 -6.93
CA LEU A 103 4.38 -1.21 -7.04
C LEU A 103 4.20 -1.82 -8.43
N GLN A 104 4.51 -1.08 -9.50
CA GLN A 104 4.48 -1.63 -10.85
C GLN A 104 5.42 -2.83 -11.00
N GLY A 105 6.63 -2.76 -10.45
CA GLY A 105 7.56 -3.88 -10.41
C GLY A 105 6.94 -5.10 -9.71
N LEU A 106 6.42 -4.92 -8.50
CA LEU A 106 5.81 -6.00 -7.73
C LEU A 106 4.64 -6.68 -8.45
N ILE A 107 3.75 -5.89 -9.07
CA ILE A 107 2.62 -6.44 -9.81
C ILE A 107 3.08 -7.22 -11.04
N LYS A 108 4.13 -6.73 -11.73
CA LYS A 108 4.71 -7.42 -12.88
C LYS A 108 5.35 -8.75 -12.46
N ASP A 109 6.11 -8.76 -11.37
CA ASP A 109 6.76 -9.96 -10.84
C ASP A 109 5.70 -11.01 -10.42
N TRP A 110 4.63 -10.56 -9.77
CA TRP A 110 3.48 -11.40 -9.42
C TRP A 110 2.77 -11.99 -10.65
N THR A 111 2.59 -11.19 -11.70
CA THR A 111 1.93 -11.64 -12.93
C THR A 111 2.79 -12.62 -13.72
N THR A 112 4.11 -12.52 -13.61
CA THR A 112 5.07 -13.37 -14.33
C THR A 112 5.56 -14.58 -13.53
N GLY A 113 5.04 -14.78 -12.32
CA GLY A 113 5.40 -15.91 -11.45
C GLY A 113 6.83 -15.84 -10.91
N ARG A 114 7.40 -14.64 -10.80
CA ARG A 114 8.78 -14.40 -10.33
C ARG A 114 8.85 -13.90 -8.87
N ALA A 115 7.74 -14.02 -8.13
CA ALA A 115 7.56 -13.48 -6.78
C ALA A 115 7.97 -14.47 -5.69
#